data_AF-A0A368FIC8-F1
#
_entry.id   AF-A0A368FIC8-F1
#
_cell.length_a   1.000
_cell.length_b   1.000
_cell.length_c   1.000
_cell.angle_alpha   90.00
_cell.angle_beta   90.00
_cell.angle_gamma   90.00
#
_symmetry.space_group_name_H-M   'P 1'
#
loop_
_entity.id
_entity.type
_entity.pdbx_description
1 polymer ?
#
loop_
_entity_poly.entity_id
_entity_poly.type
_entity_poly.pdbx_seq_one_letter_code
_entity_poly.pdbx_strand_id
1 'polypeptide(L)'
;MQRQEANHELMGNDKYEGYCIDLLKKIARLSKFNYTIHEVKDKAYGIREENGKWNGMVGELINGEADLAVASLTISYSRSEVIDFTVPYMHLGISILFKKPQTAEADWFMFLWPLSWEFSFLNIDRNCQKKLFFIAVLKIVGMWDKDIYKSCYRISPFEKVVHNNETGNWDKVDNQFSFRNAFWFTVCSLMQQVSRFFHVAAIWLWAELTTCTSCKNRAVGLSGQRVTFGLRNFVE
;
A
#
# COMPACT_ATOMS: atom_id res chain seq x y z
N MET A 1 -29.28 -2.48 6.52
CA MET A 1 -30.35 -2.88 7.45
C MET A 1 -30.73 -1.66 8.27
N GLN A 2 -31.91 -1.09 8.01
CA GLN A 2 -32.42 0.03 8.78
C GLN A 2 -33.05 -0.51 10.06
N ARG A 3 -32.53 -0.07 11.21
CA ARG A 3 -33.06 -0.39 12.54
C ARG A 3 -34.32 0.45 12.75
N GLN A 4 -35.50 -0.13 12.53
CA GLN A 4 -36.74 0.47 12.98
C GLN A 4 -36.91 0.11 14.45
N GLU A 5 -36.62 1.05 15.34
CA GLU A 5 -36.91 0.95 16.77
C GLU A 5 -38.41 1.16 16.99
N ALA A 6 -39.20 0.12 16.71
CA ALA A 6 -40.56 0.04 17.23
C ALA A 6 -40.46 -0.43 18.69
N ASN A 7 -40.69 0.48 19.64
CA ASN A 7 -40.81 0.21 21.07
C ASN A 7 -42.09 -0.61 21.36
N HIS A 8 -42.14 -1.84 20.87
CA HIS A 8 -43.09 -2.84 21.32
C HIS A 8 -42.37 -3.73 22.32
N GLU A 9 -42.89 -3.89 23.53
CA GLU A 9 -42.34 -4.86 24.49
C GLU A 9 -42.42 -6.25 23.86
N LEU A 10 -41.27 -6.81 23.51
CA LEU A 10 -41.17 -8.16 22.96
C LEU A 10 -41.38 -9.14 24.10
N MET A 11 -42.32 -10.07 23.95
CA MET A 11 -42.68 -11.04 24.98
C MET A 11 -42.28 -12.46 24.57
N GLY A 12 -41.81 -13.25 25.54
CA GLY A 12 -41.41 -14.64 25.31
C GLY A 12 -40.30 -14.80 24.27
N ASN A 13 -40.55 -15.67 23.28
CA ASN A 13 -39.59 -16.04 22.23
C ASN A 13 -39.27 -14.91 21.24
N ASP A 14 -40.15 -13.90 21.12
CA ASP A 14 -39.97 -12.80 20.17
C ASP A 14 -38.86 -11.82 20.58
N LYS A 15 -38.33 -11.96 21.80
CA LYS A 15 -37.16 -11.22 22.30
C LYS A 15 -35.85 -11.58 21.59
N TYR A 16 -35.80 -12.74 20.96
CA TYR A 16 -34.59 -13.28 20.37
C TYR A 16 -34.65 -13.25 18.84
N GLU A 17 -33.60 -12.71 18.23
CA GLU A 17 -33.40 -12.69 16.78
C GLU A 17 -32.00 -13.20 16.42
N GLY A 18 -31.84 -13.67 15.18
CA GLY A 18 -30.55 -14.11 14.66
C GLY A 18 -30.61 -15.47 13.96
N TYR A 19 -29.45 -15.88 13.43
CA TYR A 19 -29.33 -17.05 12.57
C TYR A 19 -29.81 -18.36 13.23
N CYS A 20 -29.38 -18.61 14.47
CA CYS A 20 -29.79 -19.80 15.23
C CYS A 20 -31.29 -19.82 15.52
N ILE A 21 -31.91 -18.65 15.74
CA ILE A 21 -33.34 -18.54 16.04
C ILE A 21 -34.16 -18.84 14.79
N ASP A 22 -33.75 -18.31 13.64
CA ASP A 22 -34.42 -18.60 12.36
C ASP A 22 -34.28 -20.06 11.96
N LEU A 23 -33.13 -20.68 12.26
CA LEU A 23 -32.92 -22.11 12.07
C LEU A 23 -33.86 -22.94 12.97
N LEU A 24 -33.93 -22.62 14.27
CA LEU A 24 -34.83 -23.29 15.21
C LEU A 24 -36.30 -23.15 14.79
N LYS A 25 -36.73 -21.95 14.38
CA LYS A 25 -38.09 -21.70 13.84
C LYS A 25 -38.41 -22.61 12.66
N LYS A 26 -37.46 -22.82 11.74
CA LYS A 26 -37.65 -23.73 10.59
C LYS A 26 -37.71 -25.19 11.03
N ILE A 27 -36.82 -25.62 11.93
CA ILE A 27 -36.80 -27.00 12.44
C ILE A 27 -38.10 -27.31 13.21
N ALA A 28 -38.56 -26.39 14.06
CA ALA A 28 -39.81 -26.52 14.81
C ALA A 28 -41.03 -26.66 13.89
N ARG A 29 -41.07 -25.92 12.77
CA ARG A 29 -42.15 -26.05 11.76
C ARG A 29 -42.13 -27.40 11.04
N LEU A 30 -40.95 -27.94 10.73
CA LEU A 30 -40.81 -29.24 10.06
C LEU A 30 -41.16 -30.41 10.98
N SER A 31 -40.65 -30.38 12.21
CA SER A 31 -40.82 -31.44 13.20
C SER A 31 -42.07 -31.28 14.07
N LYS A 32 -42.81 -30.17 13.93
CA LYS A 32 -44.07 -29.85 14.62
C LYS A 32 -43.98 -29.88 16.16
N PHE A 33 -42.94 -29.26 16.73
CA PHE A 33 -42.83 -29.09 18.18
C PHE A 33 -42.94 -27.62 18.59
N ASN A 34 -43.42 -27.40 19.81
CA ASN A 34 -43.40 -26.10 20.47
C ASN A 34 -42.11 -25.96 21.28
N TYR A 35 -41.61 -24.74 21.39
CA TYR A 35 -40.37 -24.47 22.10
C TYR A 35 -40.47 -23.15 22.88
N THR A 36 -39.71 -23.06 23.95
CA THR A 36 -39.49 -21.84 24.74
C THR A 36 -38.00 -21.59 24.84
N ILE A 37 -37.57 -20.38 24.51
CA ILE A 37 -36.15 -20.01 24.53
C ILE A 37 -35.84 -19.40 25.88
N HIS A 38 -34.81 -19.90 26.54
CA HIS A 38 -34.17 -19.26 27.69
C HIS A 38 -32.68 -19.11 27.47
N GLU A 39 -32.08 -18.11 28.11
CA GLU A 39 -30.63 -17.93 28.12
C GLU A 39 -30.03 -18.78 29.25
N VAL A 40 -28.90 -19.43 28.97
CA VAL A 40 -28.14 -20.19 29.97
C VAL A 40 -27.77 -19.31 31.16
N LYS A 41 -27.93 -19.83 32.38
CA LYS A 41 -27.77 -19.06 33.63
C LYS A 41 -26.36 -18.43 33.74
N ASP A 42 -25.34 -19.19 33.36
CA ASP A 42 -23.94 -18.82 33.55
C ASP A 42 -23.29 -18.15 32.33
N LYS A 43 -24.03 -17.98 31.22
CA LYS A 43 -23.53 -17.43 29.93
C LYS A 43 -22.30 -18.15 29.36
N ALA A 44 -22.05 -19.39 29.80
CA ALA A 44 -20.92 -20.21 29.36
C ALA A 44 -21.36 -21.32 28.39
N TYR A 45 -20.46 -21.70 27.48
CA TYR A 45 -20.71 -22.82 26.56
C TYR A 45 -20.75 -24.18 27.26
N GLY A 46 -19.92 -24.33 28.30
CA GLY A 46 -19.75 -25.56 29.04
C GLY A 46 -18.32 -26.05 29.00
N ILE A 47 -17.69 -25.98 30.16
CA ILE A 47 -16.34 -26.42 30.47
C ILE A 47 -16.46 -27.48 31.55
N ARG A 48 -15.63 -28.52 31.45
CA ARG A 48 -15.52 -29.53 32.50
C ARG A 48 -14.72 -28.95 33.66
N GLU A 49 -15.34 -28.84 34.82
CA GLU A 49 -14.70 -28.39 36.04
C GLU A 49 -13.85 -29.51 36.67
N GLU A 50 -12.94 -29.13 37.58
CA GLU A 50 -12.05 -30.09 38.27
C GLU A 50 -12.82 -31.13 39.10
N ASN A 51 -14.01 -30.75 39.59
CA ASN A 51 -14.94 -31.63 40.29
C ASN A 51 -15.61 -32.68 39.37
N GLY A 52 -15.32 -32.66 38.06
CA GLY A 52 -15.87 -33.56 37.06
C GLY A 52 -17.26 -33.16 36.54
N LYS A 53 -17.87 -32.10 37.07
CA LYS A 53 -19.15 -31.56 36.59
C LYS A 53 -18.94 -30.67 35.37
N TRP A 54 -20.02 -30.50 34.62
CA TRP A 54 -20.10 -29.58 33.49
C TRP A 54 -20.94 -28.37 33.85
N ASN A 55 -20.47 -27.18 33.49
CA ASN A 55 -21.22 -25.94 33.63
C ASN A 55 -21.83 -25.50 32.28
N GLY A 56 -22.47 -24.32 32.28
CA GLY A 56 -23.00 -23.70 31.06
C GLY A 56 -24.03 -24.55 30.32
N MET A 57 -24.09 -24.39 29.00
CA MET A 57 -25.09 -25.09 28.17
C MET A 57 -24.97 -26.63 28.25
N VAL A 58 -23.74 -27.17 28.30
CA VAL A 58 -23.53 -28.61 28.44
C VAL A 58 -24.05 -29.11 29.79
N GLY A 59 -23.83 -28.35 30.86
CA GLY A 59 -24.33 -28.67 32.20
C GLY A 59 -25.86 -28.68 32.28
N GLU A 60 -26.53 -27.68 31.70
CA GLU A 60 -28.00 -27.61 31.67
C GLU A 60 -28.63 -28.80 30.93
N LEU A 61 -28.01 -29.27 29.84
CA LEU A 61 -28.45 -30.47 29.12
C LEU A 61 -28.29 -31.74 29.96
N ILE A 62 -27.16 -31.91 30.65
CA ILE A 62 -26.90 -33.08 31.49
C ILE A 62 -27.86 -33.12 32.69
N ASN A 63 -28.15 -31.98 33.28
CA ASN A 63 -29.05 -31.86 34.43
C ASN A 63 -30.53 -31.94 34.05
N GLY A 64 -30.87 -32.00 32.75
CA GLY A 64 -32.25 -32.00 32.26
C GLY A 64 -32.98 -30.67 32.47
N GLU A 65 -32.25 -29.56 32.62
CA GLU A 65 -32.83 -28.22 32.69
C GLU A 65 -33.19 -27.68 31.31
N ALA A 66 -32.52 -28.18 30.26
CA ALA A 66 -32.80 -27.86 28.86
C ALA A 66 -32.89 -29.15 28.03
N ASP A 67 -33.85 -29.21 27.11
CA ASP A 67 -34.04 -30.37 26.22
C ASP A 67 -33.19 -30.27 24.93
N LEU A 68 -32.91 -29.05 24.47
CA LEU A 68 -32.18 -28.78 23.23
C LEU A 68 -31.34 -27.51 23.37
N ALA A 69 -30.06 -27.58 23.00
CA ALA A 69 -29.18 -26.42 22.89
C ALA A 69 -28.96 -26.05 21.42
N VAL A 70 -29.43 -24.87 21.01
CA VAL A 70 -29.19 -24.31 19.66
C VAL A 70 -28.28 -23.10 19.77
N ALA A 71 -26.99 -23.32 19.55
CA ALA A 71 -25.97 -22.29 19.63
C ALA A 71 -24.80 -22.56 18.67
N SER A 72 -23.87 -21.60 18.56
CA SER A 72 -22.57 -21.81 17.93
C SER A 72 -21.65 -22.62 18.85
N LEU A 73 -21.99 -23.89 19.06
CA LEU A 73 -21.24 -24.80 19.94
C LEU A 73 -20.33 -25.70 19.10
N THR A 74 -19.02 -25.63 19.36
CA THR A 74 -18.04 -26.50 18.70
C THR A 74 -18.15 -27.94 19.22
N ILE A 75 -18.28 -28.88 18.28
CA ILE A 75 -18.22 -30.32 18.53
C ILE A 75 -16.78 -30.67 18.95
N SER A 76 -16.63 -31.18 20.17
CA SER A 76 -15.37 -31.64 20.73
C SER A 76 -15.54 -33.06 21.24
N TYR A 77 -14.44 -33.84 21.27
CA TYR A 77 -14.44 -35.20 21.78
C TYR A 77 -14.98 -35.27 23.22
N SER A 78 -14.46 -34.45 24.12
CA SER A 78 -14.88 -34.44 25.55
C SER A 78 -16.36 -34.07 25.76
N ARG A 79 -16.95 -33.27 24.86
CA ARG A 79 -18.38 -32.94 24.90
C ARG A 79 -19.23 -34.07 24.31
N SER A 80 -18.73 -34.72 23.27
CA SER A 80 -19.46 -35.82 22.60
C SER A 80 -19.54 -37.09 23.45
N GLU A 81 -18.70 -37.21 24.50
CA GLU A 81 -18.81 -38.29 25.48
C GLU A 81 -20.01 -38.15 26.43
N VAL A 82 -20.54 -36.92 26.60
CA VAL A 82 -21.60 -36.63 27.59
C VAL A 82 -22.90 -36.15 26.97
N ILE A 83 -22.86 -35.62 25.75
CA ILE A 83 -24.03 -35.17 24.99
C ILE A 83 -23.93 -35.60 23.53
N ASP A 84 -25.08 -35.84 22.91
CA ASP A 84 -25.16 -36.17 21.50
C ASP A 84 -25.25 -34.90 20.63
N PHE A 85 -24.55 -34.91 19.50
CA PHE A 85 -24.57 -33.84 18.51
C PHE A 85 -25.27 -34.27 17.23
N THR A 86 -25.87 -33.29 16.53
CA THR A 86 -26.32 -33.46 15.15
C THR A 86 -25.16 -33.34 14.17
N VAL A 87 -25.41 -33.66 12.89
CA VAL A 87 -24.45 -33.37 11.82
C VAL A 87 -24.17 -31.87 11.78
N PRO A 88 -22.89 -31.43 11.73
CA PRO A 88 -22.56 -30.01 11.73
C PRO A 88 -23.22 -29.30 10.55
N TYR A 89 -23.92 -28.20 10.84
CA TYR A 89 -24.65 -27.40 9.85
C TYR A 89 -23.81 -26.22 9.30
N MET A 90 -22.67 -25.93 9.92
CA MET A 90 -21.68 -24.95 9.44
C MET A 90 -20.27 -25.48 9.66
N HIS A 91 -19.42 -25.33 8.64
CA HIS A 91 -17.99 -25.57 8.75
C HIS A 91 -17.28 -24.23 9.02
N LEU A 92 -16.67 -24.12 10.19
CA LEU A 92 -15.89 -22.96 10.59
C LEU A 92 -14.47 -23.43 10.92
N GLY A 93 -13.48 -22.68 10.43
CA GLY A 93 -12.08 -22.87 10.76
C GLY A 93 -11.59 -21.81 11.75
N ILE A 94 -10.42 -22.04 12.34
CA ILE A 94 -9.75 -21.02 13.15
C ILE A 94 -9.25 -19.93 12.20
N SER A 95 -9.69 -18.69 12.42
CA SER A 95 -9.25 -17.51 11.66
C SER A 95 -8.60 -16.49 12.57
N ILE A 96 -7.51 -15.88 12.11
CA ILE A 96 -6.85 -14.79 12.85
C ILE A 96 -7.43 -13.46 12.39
N LEU A 97 -8.02 -12.73 13.34
CA LEU A 97 -8.44 -11.35 13.12
C LEU A 97 -7.29 -10.41 13.53
N PHE A 98 -6.81 -9.60 12.59
CA PHE A 98 -5.84 -8.55 12.86
C PHE A 98 -6.29 -7.22 12.28
N LYS A 99 -5.82 -6.12 12.88
CA LYS A 99 -6.13 -4.77 12.43
C LYS A 99 -5.59 -4.57 11.02
N LYS A 100 -6.43 -4.08 10.10
CA LYS A 100 -5.98 -3.68 8.76
C LYS A 100 -4.80 -2.71 8.90
N PRO A 101 -3.64 -3.00 8.28
CA PRO A 101 -2.52 -2.07 8.33
C PRO A 101 -2.94 -0.75 7.69
N GLN A 102 -2.52 0.35 8.29
CA GLN A 102 -2.72 1.67 7.70
C GLN A 102 -1.89 1.72 6.42
N THR A 103 -2.54 2.00 5.29
CA THR A 103 -1.85 2.41 4.07
C THR A 103 -1.18 3.74 4.38
N ALA A 104 0.13 3.85 4.12
CA ALA A 104 0.82 5.13 4.24
C ALA A 104 0.06 6.17 3.41
N GLU A 105 -0.22 7.33 4.01
CA GLU A 105 -0.85 8.42 3.30
C GLU A 105 0.08 8.91 2.19
N ALA A 106 -0.49 9.27 1.04
CA ALA A 106 0.30 9.74 -0.08
C ALA A 106 0.88 11.12 0.26
N ASP A 107 2.19 11.17 0.51
CA ASP A 107 2.89 12.45 0.64
C ASP A 107 2.75 13.26 -0.64
N TRP A 108 2.56 14.59 -0.50
CA TRP A 108 2.52 15.52 -1.63
C TRP A 108 3.74 15.42 -2.57
N PHE A 109 4.86 14.95 -2.04
CA PHE A 109 6.12 14.75 -2.75
C PHE A 109 6.42 13.28 -3.08
N MET A 110 5.43 12.38 -3.07
CA MET A 110 5.62 10.96 -3.42
C MET A 110 6.22 10.77 -4.82
N PHE A 111 6.03 11.73 -5.72
CA PHE A 111 6.64 11.73 -7.05
C PHE A 111 8.16 11.93 -7.06
N LEU A 112 8.75 12.45 -5.97
CA LEU A 112 10.19 12.61 -5.75
C LEU A 112 10.82 11.41 -5.05
N TRP A 113 10.03 10.52 -4.45
CA TRP A 113 10.53 9.28 -3.84
C TRP A 113 11.48 8.48 -4.74
N PRO A 114 11.20 8.23 -6.03
CA PRO A 114 12.14 7.51 -6.90
C PRO A 114 13.41 8.30 -7.25
N LEU A 115 13.44 9.60 -6.94
CA LEU A 115 14.62 10.47 -7.06
C LEU A 115 15.30 10.66 -5.69
N SER A 116 14.79 10.05 -4.62
CA SER A 116 15.46 10.09 -3.33
C SER A 116 16.85 9.46 -3.50
N TRP A 117 17.85 10.24 -3.14
CA TRP A 117 19.27 9.94 -3.38
C TRP A 117 19.74 8.66 -2.67
N GLU A 118 18.87 7.99 -1.91
CA GLU A 118 19.16 6.79 -1.13
C GLU A 118 19.42 5.53 -1.98
N PHE A 119 19.04 5.49 -3.27
CA PHE A 119 19.09 4.24 -4.06
C PHE A 119 19.95 4.26 -5.34
N SER A 120 20.74 5.30 -5.56
CA SER A 120 21.77 5.25 -6.61
C SER A 120 23.01 5.94 -6.13
N PHE A 121 23.87 5.19 -5.44
CA PHE A 121 25.28 5.01 -5.72
C PHE A 121 25.77 4.02 -4.66
N LEU A 122 26.41 2.92 -5.08
CA LEU A 122 27.03 1.92 -4.20
C LEU A 122 27.60 2.56 -2.94
N ASN A 123 27.21 2.05 -1.77
CA ASN A 123 27.91 2.10 -0.47
C ASN A 123 29.14 3.05 -0.39
N ILE A 124 28.94 4.34 -0.60
CA ILE A 124 29.95 5.36 -0.41
C ILE A 124 29.35 6.28 0.64
N ASP A 125 30.09 6.43 1.74
CA ASP A 125 29.69 7.22 2.90
C ASP A 125 29.00 8.52 2.48
N ARG A 126 27.88 8.85 3.13
CA ARG A 126 27.07 10.07 2.92
C ARG A 126 27.93 11.35 2.91
N ASN A 127 29.06 11.31 3.61
CA ASN A 127 30.05 12.39 3.66
C ASN A 127 30.96 12.46 2.42
N CYS A 128 31.30 11.32 1.80
CA CYS A 128 32.07 11.28 0.56
C CYS A 128 31.27 11.77 -0.64
N GLN A 129 29.98 11.45 -0.72
CA GLN A 129 29.12 11.97 -1.79
C GLN A 129 28.95 13.49 -1.71
N LYS A 130 28.72 14.04 -0.51
CA LYS A 130 28.67 15.50 -0.30
C LYS A 130 29.99 16.18 -0.66
N LYS A 131 31.13 15.58 -0.29
CA LYS A 131 32.46 16.10 -0.68
C LYS A 131 32.69 16.04 -2.18
N LEU A 132 32.34 14.93 -2.85
CA LEU A 132 32.48 14.79 -4.30
C LEU A 132 31.55 15.74 -5.05
N PHE A 133 30.30 15.90 -4.61
CA PHE A 133 29.37 16.86 -5.18
C PHE A 133 29.85 18.31 -4.97
N PHE A 134 30.32 18.65 -3.77
CA PHE A 134 30.82 20.00 -3.48
C PHE A 134 32.13 20.29 -4.25
N ILE A 135 33.04 19.33 -4.38
CA ILE A 135 34.25 19.45 -5.20
C ILE A 135 33.89 19.53 -6.69
N ALA A 136 32.90 18.76 -7.16
CA ALA A 136 32.41 18.84 -8.54
C ALA A 136 31.73 20.18 -8.82
N VAL A 137 30.93 20.71 -7.90
CA VAL A 137 30.33 22.05 -7.99
C VAL A 137 31.41 23.12 -7.95
N LEU A 138 32.40 23.04 -7.06
CA LEU A 138 33.53 23.96 -7.04
C LEU A 138 34.43 23.84 -8.27
N LYS A 139 34.55 22.66 -8.88
CA LYS A 139 35.22 22.48 -10.16
C LYS A 139 34.40 23.01 -11.31
N ILE A 140 33.08 22.83 -11.32
CA ILE A 140 32.18 23.39 -12.34
C ILE A 140 32.20 24.92 -12.22
N VAL A 141 32.03 25.47 -11.01
CA VAL A 141 32.05 26.91 -10.67
C VAL A 141 33.46 27.51 -10.88
N GLY A 142 34.52 26.77 -10.55
CA GLY A 142 35.91 27.17 -10.78
C GLY A 142 36.37 27.01 -12.23
N MET A 143 35.74 26.13 -13.01
CA MET A 143 35.91 26.02 -14.46
C MET A 143 35.21 27.16 -15.22
N TRP A 144 34.51 28.08 -14.54
CA TRP A 144 34.12 29.37 -15.11
C TRP A 144 35.26 30.39 -15.11
N ASP A 145 36.45 30.01 -14.63
CA ASP A 145 37.65 30.79 -14.90
C ASP A 145 38.02 30.58 -16.37
N LYS A 146 37.72 31.60 -17.19
CA LYS A 146 38.14 31.99 -18.56
C LYS A 146 38.41 30.91 -19.64
N ASP A 147 38.86 29.72 -19.31
CA ASP A 147 39.30 28.66 -20.22
C ASP A 147 38.15 27.80 -20.77
N ILE A 148 37.05 27.55 -20.04
CA ILE A 148 35.85 26.92 -20.66
C ILE A 148 35.14 27.88 -21.59
N TYR A 149 35.00 29.14 -21.20
CA TYR A 149 34.42 30.16 -22.07
C TYR A 149 35.19 30.23 -23.40
N LYS A 150 36.53 30.06 -23.34
CA LYS A 150 37.42 30.02 -24.50
C LYS A 150 37.45 28.68 -25.24
N SER A 151 37.23 27.56 -24.55
CA SER A 151 37.20 26.21 -25.14
C SER A 151 35.90 25.95 -25.89
N CYS A 152 34.74 26.32 -25.33
CA CYS A 152 33.46 26.33 -26.06
C CYS A 152 33.49 27.32 -27.25
N TYR A 153 34.30 28.39 -27.17
CA TYR A 153 34.49 29.36 -28.27
C TYR A 153 35.21 28.78 -29.50
N ARG A 154 35.83 27.59 -29.39
CA ARG A 154 36.62 26.94 -30.43
C ARG A 154 35.92 25.76 -31.11
N ILE A 155 34.85 25.22 -30.53
CA ILE A 155 34.32 23.89 -30.90
C ILE A 155 33.45 23.90 -32.17
N SER A 156 32.95 25.05 -32.64
CA SER A 156 32.41 25.14 -34.01
C SER A 156 32.87 26.43 -34.71
N PRO A 157 33.69 26.35 -35.78
CA PRO A 157 33.99 27.49 -36.63
C PRO A 157 32.76 27.97 -37.42
N PHE A 158 31.75 27.11 -37.56
CA PHE A 158 30.60 27.28 -38.45
C PHE A 158 29.48 28.16 -37.86
N GLU A 159 29.43 28.38 -36.55
CA GLU A 159 28.40 29.22 -35.92
C GLU A 159 28.69 30.72 -36.07
N LYS A 160 29.96 31.07 -36.30
CA LYS A 160 30.41 32.45 -36.43
C LYS A 160 30.11 33.04 -37.80
N VAL A 161 29.43 32.33 -38.69
CA VAL A 161 29.29 32.72 -40.08
C VAL A 161 27.91 32.36 -40.60
N VAL A 162 27.14 33.36 -40.99
CA VAL A 162 25.85 33.17 -41.69
C VAL A 162 26.02 33.60 -43.13
N HIS A 163 25.61 32.76 -44.06
CA HIS A 163 25.63 33.10 -45.48
C HIS A 163 24.51 34.10 -45.77
N ASN A 164 24.87 35.29 -46.21
CA ASN A 164 23.90 36.28 -46.62
C ASN A 164 23.55 36.04 -48.10
N ASN A 165 22.33 35.55 -48.33
CA ASN A 165 21.87 35.16 -49.66
C ASN A 165 21.71 36.35 -50.62
N GLU A 166 21.66 37.58 -50.11
CA GLU A 166 21.46 38.79 -50.90
C GLU A 166 22.78 39.42 -51.37
N THR A 167 23.86 39.27 -50.60
CA THR A 167 25.18 39.86 -50.89
C THR A 167 26.24 38.82 -51.27
N GLY A 168 25.95 37.53 -51.11
CA GLY A 168 26.87 36.41 -51.40
C GLY A 168 28.08 36.32 -50.46
N ASN A 169 28.07 37.11 -49.38
CA ASN A 169 29.17 37.18 -48.41
C ASN A 169 28.81 36.45 -47.10
N TRP A 170 29.87 36.07 -46.41
CA TRP A 170 29.85 35.36 -45.14
C TRP A 170 29.97 36.35 -43.99
N ASP A 171 28.85 36.71 -43.37
CA ASP A 171 28.80 37.70 -42.29
C ASP A 171 29.10 37.04 -40.94
N LYS A 172 29.95 37.69 -40.12
CA LYS A 172 30.26 37.21 -38.78
C LYS A 172 29.12 37.51 -37.82
N VAL A 173 28.56 36.46 -37.18
CA VAL A 173 27.48 36.60 -36.20
C VAL A 173 28.05 36.55 -34.78
N ASP A 174 27.65 37.52 -33.95
CA ASP A 174 28.04 37.58 -32.55
C ASP A 174 27.30 36.53 -31.69
N ASN A 175 28.00 36.06 -30.66
CA ASN A 175 27.54 35.00 -29.78
C ASN A 175 26.26 35.40 -29.02
N GLN A 176 25.19 34.59 -29.13
CA GLN A 176 23.93 34.80 -28.41
C GLN A 176 23.86 34.12 -27.03
N PHE A 177 24.90 33.39 -26.61
CA PHE A 177 24.98 32.77 -25.28
C PHE A 177 25.32 33.80 -24.18
N SER A 178 24.29 34.52 -23.73
CA SER A 178 24.30 35.26 -22.46
C SER A 178 24.07 34.31 -21.27
N PHE A 179 24.44 34.71 -20.05
CA PHE A 179 24.24 33.91 -18.83
C PHE A 179 22.79 33.43 -18.66
N ARG A 180 21.82 34.31 -18.93
CA ARG A 180 20.38 33.98 -18.89
C ARG A 180 20.00 32.93 -19.93
N ASN A 181 20.60 32.99 -21.11
CA ASN A 181 20.35 32.04 -22.20
C ASN A 181 21.03 30.70 -21.94
N ALA A 182 22.23 30.71 -21.34
CA ALA A 182 22.93 29.50 -20.93
C ALA A 182 22.19 28.77 -19.79
N PHE A 183 21.67 29.52 -18.81
CA PHE A 183 20.83 28.96 -17.74
C PHE A 183 19.56 28.32 -18.32
N TRP A 184 18.85 29.06 -19.18
CA TRP A 184 17.63 28.57 -19.80
C TRP A 184 17.87 27.36 -20.70
N PHE A 185 18.96 27.38 -21.47
CA PHE A 185 19.40 26.25 -22.30
C PHE A 185 19.66 25.00 -21.46
N THR A 186 20.31 25.16 -20.30
CA THR A 186 20.58 24.04 -19.36
C THR A 186 19.28 23.43 -18.84
N VAL A 187 18.32 24.27 -18.41
CA VAL A 187 17.01 23.80 -17.93
C VAL A 187 16.22 23.09 -19.04
N CYS A 188 16.17 23.65 -20.25
CA CYS A 188 15.48 23.02 -21.38
C CYS A 188 16.10 21.68 -21.77
N SER A 189 17.44 21.57 -21.73
CA SER A 189 18.13 20.30 -22.02
C SER A 189 17.80 19.21 -21.01
N LEU A 190 17.64 19.56 -19.73
CA LEU A 190 17.26 18.62 -18.67
C LEU A 190 15.80 18.16 -18.81
N MET A 191 14.90 19.07 -19.22
CA MET A 191 13.48 18.77 -19.41
C MET A 191 13.17 18.15 -20.78
N GLN A 192 14.19 17.78 -21.56
CA GLN A 192 14.08 17.25 -22.93
C GLN A 192 13.28 18.16 -23.88
N GLN A 193 13.24 19.46 -23.60
CA GLN A 193 12.62 20.45 -24.47
C GLN A 193 13.68 20.94 -25.45
N VAL A 194 13.46 20.68 -26.74
CA VAL A 194 14.39 21.07 -27.80
C VAL A 194 14.41 22.59 -27.93
N SER A 195 15.52 23.21 -27.57
CA SER A 195 15.86 24.56 -28.03
C SER A 195 16.68 24.45 -29.32
N ARG A 196 16.60 25.44 -30.22
CA ARG A 196 17.13 25.41 -31.60
C ARG A 196 18.67 25.25 -31.72
N PHE A 197 19.41 24.95 -30.65
CA PHE A 197 20.87 24.87 -30.63
C PHE A 197 21.33 23.40 -30.47
N PHE A 198 21.92 22.86 -31.53
CA PHE A 198 22.23 21.43 -31.70
C PHE A 198 23.52 20.95 -31.00
N HIS A 199 24.25 21.81 -30.29
CA HIS A 199 25.67 21.59 -30.01
C HIS A 199 26.03 20.87 -28.71
N VAL A 200 25.07 20.26 -28.00
CA VAL A 200 25.39 19.57 -26.74
C VAL A 200 24.79 18.18 -26.62
N ALA A 201 25.12 17.33 -27.59
CA ALA A 201 24.73 15.91 -27.65
C ALA A 201 25.09 15.13 -26.36
N ALA A 202 26.21 15.46 -25.71
CA ALA A 202 26.62 14.81 -24.45
C ALA A 202 25.72 15.16 -23.26
N ILE A 203 25.30 16.43 -23.12
CA ILE A 203 24.34 16.84 -22.09
C ILE A 203 22.97 16.24 -22.38
N TRP A 204 22.59 16.19 -23.65
CA TRP A 204 21.32 15.60 -24.08
C TRP A 204 21.26 14.09 -23.77
N LEU A 205 22.30 13.33 -24.11
CA LEU A 205 22.38 11.90 -23.81
C LEU A 205 22.40 11.60 -22.30
N TRP A 206 23.08 12.45 -21.51
CA TRP A 206 23.06 12.33 -20.05
C TRP A 206 21.67 12.65 -19.45
N ALA A 207 20.99 13.69 -19.95
CA ALA A 207 19.62 14.03 -19.56
C ALA A 207 18.61 12.93 -19.96
N GLU A 208 18.79 12.30 -21.11
CA GLU A 208 17.96 11.18 -21.56
C GLU A 208 18.13 9.94 -20.68
N LEU A 209 19.36 9.54 -20.37
CA LEU A 209 19.61 8.38 -19.49
C LEU A 209 19.05 8.58 -18.07
N THR A 210 19.19 9.79 -17.52
CA THR A 210 18.71 10.11 -16.16
C THR A 210 17.18 10.17 -16.10
N THR A 211 16.53 10.77 -17.09
CA THR A 211 15.05 10.81 -17.19
C THR A 211 14.46 9.42 -17.42
N CYS A 212 15.01 8.62 -18.33
CA CYS A 212 14.55 7.24 -18.56
C CYS A 212 14.68 6.37 -17.29
N THR A 213 15.79 6.50 -16.55
CA THR A 213 15.99 5.78 -15.28
C THR A 213 14.98 6.22 -14.21
N SER A 214 14.73 7.53 -14.10
CA SER A 214 13.74 8.08 -13.17
C SER A 214 12.31 7.63 -13.52
N CYS A 215 11.93 7.65 -14.80
CA CYS A 215 10.64 7.17 -15.28
C CYS A 215 10.44 5.68 -14.96
N LYS A 216 11.48 4.85 -15.17
CA LYS A 216 11.44 3.42 -14.84
C LYS A 216 11.27 3.18 -13.35
N ASN A 217 12.04 3.87 -12.50
CA ASN A 217 11.94 3.75 -11.04
C ASN A 217 10.60 4.25 -10.52
N ARG A 218 10.04 5.32 -11.10
CA ARG A 218 8.70 5.82 -10.77
C ARG A 218 7.62 4.79 -11.11
N ALA A 219 7.68 4.19 -12.29
CA ALA A 219 6.70 3.16 -12.69
C ALA A 219 6.73 1.94 -11.77
N VAL A 220 7.92 1.51 -11.35
CA VAL A 220 8.09 0.40 -10.38
C VAL A 220 7.61 0.80 -8.98
N GLY A 221 7.93 2.01 -8.51
CA GLY A 221 7.50 2.49 -7.19
C GLY A 221 5.98 2.64 -7.06
N LEU A 222 5.31 3.13 -8.11
CA LEU A 222 3.85 3.29 -8.12
C LEU A 222 3.10 1.94 -8.25
N SER A 223 3.65 0.99 -9.00
CA SER A 223 3.07 -0.35 -9.14
C SER A 223 3.40 -1.29 -7.96
N GLY A 224 4.46 -0.98 -7.21
CA GLY A 224 5.01 -1.80 -6.14
C GLY A 224 4.45 -1.55 -4.74
N GLN A 225 3.45 -0.68 -4.57
CA GLN A 225 2.78 -0.47 -3.28
C GLN A 225 1.93 -1.70 -2.90
N ARG A 226 2.59 -2.77 -2.47
CA ARG A 226 1.95 -3.94 -1.87
C ARG A 226 1.88 -3.74 -0.38
N VAL A 227 0.66 -3.85 0.15
CA VAL A 227 0.45 -4.01 1.59
C VAL A 227 1.10 -5.33 2.00
N THR A 228 2.22 -5.25 2.71
CA THR A 228 2.89 -6.43 3.25
C THR A 228 2.13 -6.90 4.48
N PHE A 229 1.44 -8.03 4.35
CA PHE A 229 0.82 -8.72 5.48
C PHE A 229 1.89 -9.59 6.16
N GLY A 230 2.23 -9.26 7.41
CA GLY A 230 3.27 -9.93 8.20
C GLY A 230 2.87 -11.30 8.77
N LEU A 231 1.65 -11.77 8.51
CA LEU A 231 1.13 -13.03 9.04
C LEU A 231 0.94 -14.00 7.88
N ARG A 232 1.98 -14.75 7.53
CA ARG A 232 1.88 -15.76 6.46
C ARG A 232 1.58 -17.16 6.94
N ASN A 233 2.12 -17.62 8.07
CA ASN A 233 1.95 -19.01 8.52
C ASN A 233 1.83 -19.07 10.04
N PHE A 234 0.66 -19.47 10.55
CA PHE A 234 0.43 -19.79 11.97
C PHE A 234 -0.31 -21.14 12.15
N VAL A 235 -0.43 -21.90 11.07
CA VAL A 235 -1.01 -23.24 11.09
C VAL A 235 0.07 -24.17 10.55
N GLU A 236 0.84 -24.75 11.48
CA GLU A 236 1.50 -26.05 11.30
C GLU A 236 0.60 -27.12 11.93
#